data_AF-A0A916WHX1-F1
#
_entry.id   AF-A0A916WHX1-F1
#
_cell.length_a   1.000
_cell.length_b   1.000
_cell.length_c   1.000
_cell.angle_alpha   90.00
_cell.angle_beta   90.00
_cell.angle_gamma   90.00
#
_symmetry.space_group_name_H-M   'P 1'
#
loop_
_entity.id
_entity.type
_entity.pdbx_description
1 polymer ?
#
loop_
_entity_poly.entity_id
_entity_poly.type
_entity_poly.pdbx_seq_one_letter_code
_entity_poly.pdbx_strand_id
1 'polypeptide(L)'
;MPKTNQIPEFLPVLSVGRHRSPKRGACFMEYASHLAGERWSDHPSCTHPAIAALARAVNDCTSDDARGRLVPLIPSVIGLHGPDDRIRLIVGVRSSAAALPIASESRQRAISVGLAHCEALLATQTGPMAEHLRGVIRSAFDQAPSAEKWARAFLSSVGTSKTRLDSWTVDKMVALSIIGMAEACVEDSDDRLFRLLSATIDDCARDAATGRVVAPTRRERVTV
;
A
#
# COMPACT_ATOMS: atom_id res chain seq x y z
N MET A 1 -16.10 -7.26 -37.97
CA MET A 1 -17.08 -6.72 -37.00
C MET A 1 -16.36 -5.68 -36.17
N PRO A 2 -16.68 -4.37 -36.28
CA PRO A 2 -16.07 -3.38 -35.41
C PRO A 2 -16.53 -3.64 -33.97
N LYS A 3 -15.59 -3.59 -33.01
CA LYS A 3 -15.91 -3.71 -31.58
C LYS A 3 -16.79 -2.52 -31.21
N THR A 4 -18.04 -2.81 -30.87
CA THR A 4 -18.98 -1.84 -30.31
C THR A 4 -18.29 -1.09 -29.18
N ASN A 5 -18.22 0.23 -29.34
CA ASN A 5 -17.78 1.15 -28.32
C ASN A 5 -18.77 1.05 -27.15
N GLN A 6 -18.52 0.13 -26.21
CA GLN A 6 -19.31 0.02 -24.99
C GLN A 6 -18.93 1.19 -24.10
N ILE A 7 -19.66 2.28 -24.24
CA ILE A 7 -19.77 3.28 -23.20
C ILE A 7 -20.24 2.51 -21.95
N PRO A 8 -19.54 2.57 -20.80
CA PRO A 8 -19.95 1.84 -19.61
C PRO A 8 -21.35 2.30 -19.22
N GLU A 9 -22.34 1.42 -19.39
CA GLU A 9 -23.75 1.75 -19.19
C GLU A 9 -24.02 2.13 -17.71
N PHE A 10 -23.15 1.71 -16.78
CA PHE A 10 -23.11 2.15 -15.38
C PHE A 10 -21.67 2.08 -14.83
N LEU A 11 -21.24 3.13 -14.12
CA LEU A 11 -20.04 3.04 -13.27
C LEU A 11 -20.39 2.29 -11.98
N PRO A 12 -19.65 1.24 -11.61
CA PRO A 12 -19.98 0.45 -10.43
C PRO A 12 -19.80 1.27 -9.15
N VAL A 13 -20.73 1.10 -8.21
CA VAL A 13 -20.63 1.67 -6.87
C VAL A 13 -19.65 0.84 -6.05
N LEU A 14 -18.81 1.52 -5.26
CA LEU A 14 -17.86 0.84 -4.38
C LEU A 14 -18.57 0.17 -3.21
N SER A 15 -18.26 -1.10 -2.98
CA SER A 15 -18.78 -1.93 -1.89
C SER A 15 -17.70 -2.84 -1.32
N VAL A 16 -17.95 -3.37 -0.13
CA VAL A 16 -17.03 -4.26 0.59
C VAL A 16 -16.92 -5.62 -0.10
N GLY A 17 -15.69 -6.14 -0.17
CA GLY A 17 -15.42 -7.51 -0.58
C GLY A 17 -15.43 -7.74 -2.10
N ARG A 18 -15.43 -9.01 -2.50
CA ARG A 18 -15.30 -9.42 -3.91
C ARG A 18 -16.65 -9.59 -4.59
N HIS A 19 -16.76 -9.11 -5.82
CA HIS A 19 -17.96 -9.13 -6.64
C HIS A 19 -17.76 -9.94 -7.92
N ARG A 20 -18.82 -10.65 -8.34
CA ARG A 20 -18.77 -11.47 -9.57
C ARG A 20 -18.96 -10.65 -10.86
N SER A 21 -19.46 -9.41 -10.76
CA SER A 21 -19.79 -8.56 -11.91
C SER A 21 -20.02 -7.10 -11.48
N PRO A 22 -19.79 -6.11 -12.36
CA PRO A 22 -20.02 -4.69 -12.07
C PRO A 22 -21.44 -4.34 -11.61
N LYS A 23 -22.45 -5.10 -12.05
CA LYS A 23 -23.87 -4.92 -11.65
C LYS A 23 -24.14 -5.15 -10.16
N ARG A 24 -23.22 -5.79 -9.44
CA ARG A 24 -23.35 -6.12 -8.02
C ARG A 24 -22.50 -5.20 -7.12
N GLY A 25 -21.98 -4.11 -7.69
CA GLY A 25 -20.94 -3.30 -7.06
C GLY A 25 -19.53 -3.74 -7.46
N ALA A 26 -18.54 -3.09 -6.88
CA ALA A 26 -17.12 -3.36 -7.08
C ALA A 26 -16.32 -3.04 -5.83
N CYS A 27 -15.26 -3.78 -5.56
CA CYS A 27 -14.18 -3.23 -4.74
C CYS A 27 -13.33 -2.28 -5.58
N PHE A 28 -12.45 -1.53 -4.91
CA PHE A 28 -11.48 -0.65 -5.54
C PHE A 28 -10.71 -1.33 -6.70
N MET A 29 -10.21 -2.55 -6.48
CA MET A 29 -9.36 -3.24 -7.46
C MET A 29 -10.12 -3.86 -8.61
N GLU A 30 -11.37 -4.26 -8.40
CA GLU A 30 -12.25 -4.69 -9.50
C GLU A 30 -12.53 -3.54 -10.46
N TYR A 31 -12.80 -2.36 -9.91
CA TYR A 31 -12.98 -1.16 -10.72
C TYR A 31 -11.67 -0.78 -11.43
N ALA A 32 -10.52 -0.82 -10.74
CA ALA A 32 -9.22 -0.59 -11.38
C ALA A 32 -8.97 -1.57 -12.55
N SER A 33 -9.27 -2.87 -12.37
CA SER A 33 -9.14 -3.89 -13.42
C SER A 33 -9.99 -3.55 -14.65
N HIS A 34 -11.22 -3.07 -14.41
CA HIS A 34 -12.14 -2.69 -15.47
C HIS A 34 -11.64 -1.47 -16.25
N LEU A 35 -11.17 -0.44 -15.55
CA LEU A 35 -10.59 0.76 -16.16
C LEU A 35 -9.30 0.46 -16.93
N ALA A 36 -8.50 -0.50 -16.47
CA ALA A 36 -7.31 -0.96 -17.16
C ALA A 36 -7.60 -1.84 -18.40
N GLY A 37 -8.87 -2.16 -18.67
CA GLY A 37 -9.26 -3.05 -19.77
C GLY A 37 -8.95 -4.52 -19.50
N GLU A 38 -8.67 -4.90 -18.25
CA GLU A 38 -8.43 -6.28 -17.85
C GLU A 38 -9.75 -7.04 -17.61
N ARG A 39 -9.63 -8.36 -17.39
CA ARG A 39 -10.74 -9.16 -16.90
C ARG A 39 -11.10 -8.71 -15.47
N TRP A 40 -12.40 -8.58 -15.20
CA TRP A 40 -12.93 -8.27 -13.86
C TRP A 40 -12.31 -9.16 -12.78
N SER A 41 -11.50 -8.54 -11.91
CA SER A 41 -10.74 -9.23 -10.85
C SER A 41 -10.40 -8.25 -9.73
N ASP A 42 -10.51 -8.71 -8.48
CA ASP A 42 -9.97 -8.00 -7.31
C ASP A 42 -8.46 -8.21 -7.12
N HIS A 43 -7.86 -9.08 -7.94
CA HIS A 43 -6.41 -9.29 -8.05
C HIS A 43 -5.95 -9.04 -9.49
N PRO A 44 -5.98 -7.79 -9.97
CA PRO A 44 -5.60 -7.47 -11.34
C PRO A 44 -4.08 -7.50 -11.55
N SER A 45 -3.67 -7.61 -12.81
CA SER A 45 -2.27 -7.44 -13.21
C SER A 45 -1.88 -5.98 -13.44
N CYS A 46 -2.84 -5.06 -13.46
CA CYS A 46 -2.61 -3.65 -13.78
C CYS A 46 -1.91 -2.86 -12.66
N THR A 47 -1.59 -3.48 -11.52
CA THR A 47 -0.85 -2.85 -10.42
C THR A 47 -0.05 -3.89 -9.64
N HIS A 48 0.86 -3.44 -8.78
CA HIS A 48 1.64 -4.32 -7.93
C HIS A 48 0.76 -4.98 -6.84
N PRO A 49 0.90 -6.30 -6.55
CA PRO A 49 0.05 -7.02 -5.61
C PRO A 49 -0.04 -6.41 -4.20
N ALA A 50 1.06 -5.85 -3.68
CA ALA A 50 1.04 -5.18 -2.37
C ALA A 50 0.18 -3.90 -2.36
N ILE A 51 0.14 -3.15 -3.46
CA ILE A 51 -0.73 -1.98 -3.62
C ILE A 51 -2.18 -2.44 -3.70
N ALA A 52 -2.46 -3.50 -4.47
CA ALA A 52 -3.79 -4.10 -4.55
C ALA A 52 -4.29 -4.64 -3.20
N ALA A 53 -3.41 -5.22 -2.39
CA ALA A 53 -3.75 -5.68 -1.04
C ALA A 53 -4.13 -4.50 -0.13
N LEU A 54 -3.35 -3.43 -0.13
CA LEU A 54 -3.66 -2.21 0.62
C LEU A 54 -4.98 -1.58 0.18
N ALA A 55 -5.17 -1.39 -1.13
CA ALA A 55 -6.36 -0.74 -1.67
C ALA A 55 -7.65 -1.50 -1.34
N ARG A 56 -7.61 -2.85 -1.40
CA ARG A 56 -8.74 -3.68 -0.95
C ARG A 56 -9.00 -3.57 0.53
N ALA A 57 -7.97 -3.65 1.37
CA ALA A 57 -8.13 -3.52 2.82
C ALA A 57 -8.73 -2.15 3.19
N VAL A 58 -8.25 -1.07 2.58
CA VAL A 58 -8.79 0.29 2.77
C VAL A 58 -10.23 0.37 2.30
N ASN A 59 -10.56 -0.13 1.10
CA ASN A 59 -11.94 -0.17 0.60
C ASN A 59 -12.90 -0.87 1.56
N ASP A 60 -12.48 -2.04 2.05
CA ASP A 60 -13.31 -2.90 2.88
C ASP A 60 -13.51 -2.35 4.30
N CYS A 61 -12.57 -1.54 4.79
CA CYS A 61 -12.63 -0.92 6.11
C CYS A 61 -13.11 0.54 6.12
N THR A 62 -13.31 1.15 4.94
CA THR A 62 -13.91 2.49 4.83
C THR A 62 -15.42 2.38 4.97
N SER A 63 -16.06 3.29 5.71
CA SER A 63 -17.52 3.33 5.86
C SER A 63 -18.26 3.50 4.53
N ASP A 64 -19.53 3.10 4.46
CA ASP A 64 -20.34 3.23 3.24
C ASP A 64 -20.43 4.68 2.76
N ASP A 65 -20.63 5.62 3.67
CA ASP A 65 -20.78 7.06 3.37
C ASP A 65 -19.47 7.66 2.84
N ALA A 66 -18.31 7.22 3.37
CA ALA A 66 -17.02 7.74 2.96
C ALA A 66 -16.44 7.03 1.72
N ARG A 67 -16.87 5.80 1.40
CA ARG A 67 -16.22 4.96 0.37
C ARG A 67 -16.21 5.61 -1.02
N GLY A 68 -17.23 6.39 -1.35
CA GLY A 68 -17.29 7.15 -2.61
C GLY A 68 -16.07 8.06 -2.83
N ARG A 69 -15.43 8.53 -1.75
CA ARG A 69 -14.21 9.37 -1.81
C ARG A 69 -13.00 8.63 -2.35
N LEU A 70 -12.98 7.29 -2.36
CA LEU A 70 -11.89 6.50 -2.91
C LEU A 70 -11.91 6.47 -4.45
N VAL A 71 -13.05 6.74 -5.08
CA VAL A 71 -13.22 6.63 -6.55
C VAL A 71 -12.18 7.43 -7.35
N PRO A 72 -11.86 8.69 -7.01
CA PRO A 72 -10.83 9.46 -7.72
C PRO A 72 -9.42 8.86 -7.64
N LEU A 73 -9.12 7.99 -6.67
CA LEU A 73 -7.81 7.35 -6.52
C LEU A 73 -7.64 6.11 -7.43
N ILE A 74 -8.74 5.56 -7.95
CA ILE A 74 -8.73 4.28 -8.69
C ILE A 74 -7.83 4.34 -9.94
N PRO A 75 -7.88 5.39 -10.79
CA PRO A 75 -7.00 5.44 -11.96
C PRO A 75 -5.51 5.51 -11.57
N SER A 76 -5.19 6.08 -10.40
CA SER A 76 -3.81 6.34 -9.97
C SER A 76 -3.01 5.10 -9.61
N VAL A 77 -3.66 3.94 -9.37
CA VAL A 77 -2.95 2.68 -9.14
C VAL A 77 -2.59 1.92 -10.42
N ILE A 78 -3.20 2.29 -11.55
CA ILE A 78 -3.02 1.60 -12.82
C ILE A 78 -1.62 1.89 -13.36
N GLY A 79 -0.89 0.82 -13.69
CA GLY A 79 0.50 0.87 -14.12
C GLY A 79 1.51 1.11 -13.00
N LEU A 80 1.08 1.19 -11.74
CA LEU A 80 2.00 1.27 -10.60
C LEU A 80 2.65 -0.09 -10.34
N HIS A 81 3.85 -0.23 -10.92
CA HIS A 81 4.74 -1.36 -10.74
C HIS A 81 6.13 -0.85 -10.33
N GLY A 82 6.91 -1.75 -9.75
CA GLY A 82 8.30 -1.51 -9.37
C GLY A 82 8.93 -2.80 -8.86
N PRO A 83 10.21 -2.76 -8.48
CA PRO A 83 10.85 -3.90 -7.84
C PRO A 83 10.09 -4.32 -6.58
N ASP A 84 9.81 -5.62 -6.46
CA ASP A 84 9.03 -6.22 -5.38
C ASP A 84 9.42 -5.69 -3.99
N ASP A 85 10.70 -5.76 -3.65
CA ASP A 85 11.20 -5.40 -2.33
C ASP A 85 10.94 -3.92 -2.00
N ARG A 86 10.98 -3.05 -3.01
CA ARG A 86 10.81 -1.62 -2.82
C ARG A 86 9.34 -1.24 -2.63
N ILE A 87 8.44 -1.76 -3.46
CA ILE A 87 7.00 -1.51 -3.30
C ILE A 87 6.50 -2.12 -1.99
N ARG A 88 6.98 -3.31 -1.62
CA ARG A 88 6.68 -3.95 -0.33
C ARG A 88 7.12 -3.10 0.86
N LEU A 89 8.32 -2.50 0.80
CA LEU A 89 8.80 -1.59 1.85
C LEU A 89 7.93 -0.33 1.95
N ILE A 90 7.60 0.30 0.82
CA ILE A 90 6.73 1.50 0.81
C ILE A 90 5.37 1.17 1.46
N VAL A 91 4.69 0.12 0.99
CA VAL A 91 3.37 -0.30 1.50
C VAL A 91 3.44 -0.69 2.98
N GLY A 92 4.43 -1.50 3.36
CA GLY A 92 4.61 -1.97 4.74
C GLY A 92 4.89 -0.82 5.71
N VAL A 93 5.85 0.05 5.39
CA VAL A 93 6.19 1.22 6.21
C VAL A 93 5.01 2.16 6.34
N ARG A 94 4.35 2.54 5.23
CA ARG A 94 3.21 3.47 5.27
C ARG A 94 2.06 2.93 6.11
N SER A 95 1.69 1.67 5.90
CA SER A 95 0.59 1.05 6.65
C SER A 95 0.90 1.02 8.15
N SER A 96 2.07 0.50 8.52
CA SER A 96 2.47 0.38 9.92
C SER A 96 2.67 1.74 10.60
N ALA A 97 3.30 2.70 9.93
CA ALA A 97 3.52 4.04 10.47
C ALA A 97 2.21 4.82 10.68
N ALA A 98 1.23 4.67 9.78
CA ALA A 98 -0.06 5.35 9.91
C ALA A 98 -0.92 4.77 11.06
N ALA A 99 -0.83 3.46 11.27
CA ALA A 99 -1.60 2.77 12.32
C ALA A 99 -0.97 2.90 13.71
N LEU A 100 0.37 2.93 13.79
CA LEU A 100 1.10 2.85 15.07
C LEU A 100 0.62 3.87 16.13
N PRO A 101 0.43 5.17 15.84
CA PRO A 101 0.06 6.15 16.86
C PRO A 101 -1.33 5.96 17.46
N ILE A 102 -2.24 5.30 16.73
CA ILE A 102 -3.66 5.19 17.12
C ILE A 102 -4.11 3.76 17.44
N ALA A 103 -3.28 2.77 17.14
CA ALA A 103 -3.57 1.38 17.44
C ALA A 103 -3.59 1.11 18.96
N SER A 104 -4.32 0.08 19.39
CA SER A 104 -4.26 -0.41 20.76
C SER A 104 -2.84 -0.85 21.14
N GLU A 105 -2.47 -0.75 22.42
CA GLU A 105 -1.11 -1.09 22.89
C GLU A 105 -0.65 -2.49 22.43
N SER A 106 -1.55 -3.48 22.49
CA SER A 106 -1.30 -4.84 22.01
C SER A 106 -0.93 -4.89 20.52
N ARG A 107 -1.61 -4.08 19.68
CA ARG A 107 -1.34 -3.97 18.25
C ARG A 107 -0.10 -3.14 17.97
N GLN A 108 0.14 -2.08 18.73
CA GLN A 108 1.35 -1.26 18.61
C GLN A 108 2.61 -2.10 18.72
N ARG A 109 2.65 -3.08 19.64
CA ARG A 109 3.77 -4.02 19.77
C ARG A 109 4.02 -4.82 18.49
N ALA A 110 2.97 -5.42 17.93
CA ALA A 110 3.08 -6.21 16.70
C ALA A 110 3.43 -5.35 15.47
N ILE A 111 2.81 -4.17 15.33
CA ILE A 111 3.11 -3.19 14.27
C ILE A 111 4.57 -2.71 14.36
N SER A 112 5.04 -2.40 15.57
CA SER A 112 6.40 -1.90 15.80
C SER A 112 7.48 -2.91 15.43
N VAL A 113 7.23 -4.22 15.57
CA VAL A 113 8.16 -5.27 15.12
C VAL A 113 8.31 -5.25 13.61
N GLY A 114 7.20 -5.16 12.86
CA GLY A 114 7.23 -5.03 11.41
C GLY A 114 7.93 -3.76 10.95
N LEU A 115 7.65 -2.63 11.62
CA LEU A 115 8.25 -1.34 11.29
C LEU A 115 9.76 -1.30 11.59
N ALA A 116 10.21 -1.85 12.72
CA ALA A 116 11.62 -1.96 13.07
C ALA A 116 12.37 -2.90 12.11
N HIS A 117 11.72 -3.96 11.64
CA HIS A 117 12.29 -4.82 10.59
C HIS A 117 12.47 -4.05 9.27
N CYS A 118 11.49 -3.24 8.87
CA CYS A 118 11.62 -2.37 7.70
C CYS A 118 12.76 -1.36 7.86
N GLU A 119 12.91 -0.76 9.06
CA GLU A 119 14.02 0.15 9.38
C GLU A 119 15.38 -0.53 9.16
N ALA A 120 15.53 -1.76 9.65
CA ALA A 120 16.76 -2.54 9.47
C ALA A 120 17.06 -2.85 7.98
N LEU A 121 16.03 -3.15 7.18
CA LEU A 121 16.19 -3.37 5.73
C LEU A 121 16.54 -2.07 4.99
N LEU A 122 16.09 -0.92 5.47
CA LEU A 122 16.39 0.39 4.89
C LEU A 122 17.78 0.91 5.28
N ALA A 123 18.37 0.43 6.38
CA ALA A 123 19.69 0.86 6.85
C ALA A 123 20.81 0.58 5.84
N THR A 124 20.65 -0.44 4.99
CA THR A 124 21.61 -0.79 3.93
C THR A 124 21.26 -0.19 2.57
N GLN A 125 20.13 0.53 2.46
CA GLN A 125 19.64 1.12 1.22
C GLN A 125 19.93 2.61 1.15
N THR A 126 20.28 3.08 -0.04
CA THR A 126 20.53 4.50 -0.33
C THR A 126 19.50 5.03 -1.34
N GLY A 127 19.34 6.35 -1.36
CA GLY A 127 18.46 7.05 -2.29
C GLY A 127 17.30 7.79 -1.62
N PRO A 128 16.63 8.68 -2.37
CA PRO A 128 15.64 9.62 -1.81
C PRO A 128 14.44 8.90 -1.19
N MET A 129 13.96 7.81 -1.79
CA MET A 129 12.84 7.05 -1.24
C MET A 129 13.22 6.35 0.07
N ALA A 130 14.43 5.80 0.18
CA ALA A 130 14.89 5.17 1.41
C ALA A 130 15.02 6.18 2.56
N GLU A 131 15.54 7.37 2.29
CA GLU A 131 15.61 8.48 3.26
C GLU A 131 14.20 8.93 3.70
N HIS A 132 13.29 9.12 2.74
CA HIS A 132 11.90 9.48 3.00
C HIS A 132 11.21 8.45 3.91
N LEU A 133 11.35 7.15 3.62
CA LEU A 133 10.77 6.09 4.45
C LEU A 133 11.39 6.05 5.85
N ARG A 134 12.70 6.28 6.02
CA ARG A 134 13.33 6.41 7.35
C ARG A 134 12.72 7.56 8.15
N GLY A 135 12.45 8.70 7.50
CA GLY A 135 11.73 9.82 8.13
C GLY A 135 10.31 9.45 8.58
N VAL A 136 9.56 8.72 7.75
CA VAL A 136 8.21 8.22 8.10
C VAL A 136 8.27 7.27 9.31
N ILE A 137 9.24 6.36 9.35
CA ILE A 137 9.45 5.43 10.47
C ILE A 137 9.74 6.19 11.76
N ARG A 138 10.71 7.13 11.72
CA ARG A 138 11.10 7.92 12.89
C ARG A 138 9.92 8.70 13.45
N SER A 139 9.17 9.39 12.59
CA SER A 139 7.98 10.16 12.99
C SER A 139 6.90 9.29 13.65
N ALA A 140 6.73 8.05 13.20
CA ALA A 140 5.78 7.13 13.82
C ALA A 140 6.28 6.63 15.19
N PHE A 141 7.56 6.30 15.31
CA PHE A 141 8.14 5.87 16.59
C PHE A 141 8.22 7.00 17.63
N ASP A 142 8.40 8.25 17.20
CA ASP A 142 8.33 9.41 18.09
C ASP A 142 6.96 9.56 18.78
N GLN A 143 5.89 9.07 18.15
CA GLN A 143 4.54 9.05 18.72
C GLN A 143 4.26 7.80 19.58
N ALA A 144 5.09 6.77 19.49
CA ALA A 144 4.91 5.52 20.23
C ALA A 144 6.26 4.97 20.79
N PRO A 145 6.99 5.74 21.62
CA PRO A 145 8.34 5.39 22.05
C PRO A 145 8.40 4.10 22.89
N SER A 146 7.35 3.83 23.68
CA SER A 146 7.25 2.57 24.45
C SER A 146 7.15 1.35 23.54
N ALA A 147 6.43 1.46 22.43
CA ALA A 147 6.27 0.38 21.45
C ALA A 147 7.57 0.17 20.67
N GLU A 148 8.29 1.25 20.33
CA GLU A 148 9.64 1.18 19.75
C GLU A 148 10.60 0.43 20.67
N LYS A 149 10.69 0.85 21.95
CA LYS A 149 11.56 0.23 22.94
C LYS A 149 11.27 -1.26 23.10
N TRP A 150 9.98 -1.61 23.18
CA TRP A 150 9.54 -3.00 23.28
C TRP A 150 9.96 -3.82 22.05
N ALA A 151 9.70 -3.31 20.84
CA ALA A 151 10.00 -4.02 19.60
C ALA A 151 11.51 -4.24 19.40
N ARG A 152 12.34 -3.24 19.71
CA ARG A 152 13.80 -3.36 19.65
C ARG A 152 14.30 -4.43 20.64
N ALA A 153 13.79 -4.44 21.87
CA ALA A 153 14.13 -5.46 22.86
C ALA A 153 13.69 -6.86 22.40
N PHE A 154 12.48 -6.99 21.87
CA PHE A 154 11.97 -8.26 21.35
C PHE A 154 12.81 -8.78 20.18
N LEU A 155 13.11 -7.95 19.18
CA LEU A 155 13.93 -8.35 18.04
C LEU A 155 15.35 -8.76 18.46
N SER A 156 15.91 -8.13 19.49
CA SER A 156 17.22 -8.52 20.03
C SER A 156 17.23 -9.90 20.68
N SER A 157 16.09 -10.38 21.21
CA SER A 157 15.99 -11.68 21.87
C SER A 157 15.66 -12.82 20.91
N VAL A 158 14.87 -12.56 19.87
CA VAL A 158 14.45 -13.60 18.90
C VAL A 158 15.38 -13.71 17.69
N GLY A 159 16.17 -12.66 17.40
CA GLY A 159 16.97 -12.54 16.19
C GLY A 159 16.09 -12.26 14.95
N THR A 160 16.64 -11.53 13.97
CA THR A 160 15.99 -11.30 12.68
C THR A 160 16.82 -11.94 11.57
N SER A 161 16.23 -12.91 10.87
CA SER A 161 16.96 -13.66 9.83
C SER A 161 16.54 -13.29 8.40
N LYS A 162 15.47 -12.50 8.21
CA LYS A 162 14.99 -12.14 6.87
C LYS A 162 15.78 -10.95 6.32
N THR A 163 16.25 -11.07 5.09
CA THR A 163 16.96 -10.01 4.34
C THR A 163 16.04 -9.23 3.41
N ARG A 164 14.74 -9.59 3.35
CA ARG A 164 13.72 -8.95 2.52
C ARG A 164 12.32 -9.15 3.10
N LEU A 165 11.38 -8.33 2.65
CA LEU A 165 9.95 -8.52 2.91
C LEU A 165 9.32 -9.42 1.83
N ASP A 166 8.83 -10.59 2.25
CA ASP A 166 7.97 -11.41 1.40
C ASP A 166 6.53 -10.88 1.36
N SER A 167 5.73 -11.34 0.37
CA SER A 167 4.35 -10.89 0.19
C SER A 167 3.49 -11.17 1.42
N TRP A 168 3.61 -12.37 2.00
CA TRP A 168 2.83 -12.77 3.17
C TRP A 168 3.06 -11.83 4.38
N THR A 169 4.31 -11.45 4.63
CA THR A 169 4.66 -10.54 5.72
C THR A 169 4.03 -9.16 5.49
N VAL A 170 4.13 -8.62 4.27
CA VAL A 170 3.51 -7.33 3.95
C VAL A 170 1.98 -7.39 4.03
N ASP A 171 1.36 -8.45 3.53
CA ASP A 171 -0.09 -8.62 3.61
C ASP A 171 -0.58 -8.64 5.06
N LYS A 172 0.19 -9.27 5.98
CA LYS A 172 -0.09 -9.23 7.42
C LYS A 172 0.12 -7.86 8.04
N MET A 173 1.16 -7.15 7.66
CA MET A 173 1.39 -5.77 8.11
C MET A 173 0.24 -4.86 7.68
N VAL A 174 -0.20 -4.95 6.42
CA VAL A 174 -1.37 -4.22 5.90
C VAL A 174 -2.62 -4.57 6.69
N ALA A 175 -2.98 -5.85 6.80
CA ALA A 175 -4.20 -6.28 7.47
C ALA A 175 -4.23 -5.82 8.94
N LEU A 176 -3.14 -6.01 9.69
CA LEU A 176 -3.03 -5.58 11.08
C LEU A 176 -3.17 -4.06 11.23
N SER A 177 -2.52 -3.31 10.33
CA SER A 177 -2.52 -1.84 10.37
C SER A 177 -3.91 -1.29 10.06
N ILE A 178 -4.53 -1.74 8.98
CA ILE A 178 -5.83 -1.23 8.53
C ILE A 178 -6.94 -1.57 9.52
N ILE A 179 -6.99 -2.81 10.03
CA ILE A 179 -7.94 -3.18 11.09
C ILE A 179 -7.69 -2.32 12.34
N GLY A 180 -6.42 -2.13 12.72
CA GLY A 180 -6.07 -1.28 13.86
C GLY A 180 -6.51 0.18 13.70
N MET A 181 -6.49 0.72 12.48
CA MET A 181 -6.97 2.07 12.18
C MET A 181 -8.50 2.16 12.15
N ALA A 182 -9.17 1.14 11.59
CA ALA A 182 -10.61 1.09 11.49
C ALA A 182 -11.30 0.90 12.86
N GLU A 183 -10.69 0.13 13.75
CA GLU A 183 -11.18 -0.11 15.12
C GLU A 183 -10.64 0.89 16.15
N ALA A 184 -9.80 1.86 15.74
CA ALA A 184 -9.28 2.85 16.66
C ALA A 184 -10.41 3.76 17.18
N CYS A 185 -10.35 4.14 18.45
CA CYS A 185 -11.29 5.08 19.06
C CYS A 185 -10.99 6.53 18.63
N VAL A 186 -11.10 6.81 17.33
CA VAL A 186 -10.88 8.12 16.71
C VAL A 186 -12.04 8.46 15.78
N GLU A 187 -12.41 9.74 15.72
CA GLU A 187 -13.53 10.20 14.89
C GLU A 187 -13.17 10.26 13.39
N ASP A 188 -11.88 10.36 13.05
CA ASP A 188 -11.38 10.60 11.70
C ASP A 188 -10.80 9.34 11.02
N SER A 189 -11.30 8.14 11.35
CA SER A 189 -10.76 6.86 10.84
C SER A 189 -10.79 6.77 9.30
N ASP A 190 -11.93 7.10 8.68
CA ASP A 190 -12.07 7.13 7.21
C ASP A 190 -11.08 8.11 6.55
N ASP A 191 -10.90 9.29 7.14
CA ASP A 191 -9.93 10.28 6.64
C ASP A 191 -8.49 9.79 6.73
N ARG A 192 -8.16 9.01 7.76
CA ARG A 192 -6.83 8.41 7.91
C ARG A 192 -6.61 7.29 6.90
N LEU A 193 -7.61 6.44 6.68
CA LEU A 193 -7.56 5.38 5.67
C LEU A 193 -7.39 5.96 4.26
N PHE A 194 -8.16 7.00 3.92
CA PHE A 194 -8.01 7.74 2.66
C PHE A 194 -6.59 8.33 2.51
N ARG A 195 -6.10 9.06 3.53
CA ARG A 195 -4.76 9.66 3.51
C ARG A 195 -3.66 8.62 3.38
N LEU A 196 -3.79 7.48 4.06
CA LEU A 196 -2.84 6.37 3.96
C LEU A 196 -2.77 5.83 2.53
N LEU A 197 -3.92 5.53 1.91
CA LEU A 197 -3.94 5.02 0.54
C LEU A 197 -3.35 6.04 -0.43
N SER A 198 -3.80 7.30 -0.37
CA SER A 198 -3.30 8.38 -1.23
C SER A 198 -1.78 8.56 -1.10
N ALA A 199 -1.27 8.69 0.13
CA ALA A 199 0.16 8.90 0.36
C ALA A 199 1.02 7.70 -0.07
N THR A 200 0.49 6.47 0.03
CA THR A 200 1.18 5.27 -0.44
C THR A 200 1.24 5.22 -1.97
N ILE A 201 0.14 5.57 -2.64
CA ILE A 201 0.08 5.71 -4.11
C ILE A 201 1.11 6.75 -4.57
N ASP A 202 1.15 7.92 -3.92
CA ASP A 202 2.09 8.99 -4.25
C ASP A 202 3.55 8.57 -4.08
N ASP A 203 3.88 7.81 -3.02
CA ASP A 203 5.23 7.28 -2.81
C ASP A 203 5.61 6.27 -3.90
N CYS A 204 4.71 5.34 -4.23
CA CYS A 204 4.94 4.37 -5.31
C CYS A 204 5.10 5.06 -6.67
N ALA A 205 4.31 6.10 -6.96
CA ALA A 205 4.42 6.87 -8.19
C ALA A 205 5.75 7.64 -8.27
N ARG A 206 6.17 8.29 -7.18
CA ARG A 206 7.47 8.98 -7.10
C ARG A 206 8.63 8.02 -7.28
N ASP A 207 8.55 6.84 -6.66
CA ASP A 207 9.57 5.82 -6.81
C ASP A 207 9.68 5.32 -8.27
N ALA A 208 8.55 5.00 -8.89
CA ALA A 208 8.49 4.57 -10.29
C ALA A 208 9.05 5.64 -11.25
N ALA A 209 8.76 6.92 -11.00
CA ALA A 209 9.32 8.02 -11.78
C ALA A 209 10.84 8.11 -11.63
N THR A 210 11.37 7.91 -10.42
CA THR A 210 12.82 7.94 -10.16
C THR A 210 13.54 6.78 -10.85
N GLY A 211 12.94 5.58 -10.87
CA GLY A 211 13.47 4.42 -11.57
C GLY A 211 13.55 4.59 -13.10
N ARG A 212 12.61 5.33 -13.70
CA ARG A 212 12.61 5.63 -15.14
C ARG A 212 13.72 6.61 -15.54
N VAL A 213 14.07 7.56 -14.67
CA VAL A 213 15.12 8.56 -14.94
C VAL A 213 16.54 7.93 -14.91
N VAL A 214 16.73 6.84 -14.15
CA VAL A 214 18.05 6.19 -13.97
C VAL A 214 18.36 5.15 -15.06
N ALA A 215 17.38 4.72 -15.86
CA ALA A 215 17.62 3.76 -16.94
C ALA A 215 18.48 4.38 -18.07
N PRO A 216 19.66 3.82 -18.42
CA PRO A 216 20.50 4.39 -19.46
C PRO A 216 19.81 4.31 -20.82
N THR A 217 19.75 5.43 -21.54
CA THR A 217 19.35 5.48 -22.96
C THR A 217 20.21 4.50 -23.73
N ARG A 218 19.57 3.45 -24.28
CA ARG A 218 20.21 2.44 -25.13
C ARG A 218 20.97 3.15 -26.24
N ARG A 219 22.31 3.14 -26.19
CA ARG A 219 23.16 3.66 -27.28
C ARG A 219 22.77 2.93 -28.56
N GLU A 220 22.28 3.69 -29.53
CA GLU A 220 22.08 3.21 -30.89
C GLU A 220 23.41 2.65 -31.40
N ARG A 221 23.41 1.38 -31.83
CA ARG A 221 24.53 0.83 -32.57
C ARG A 221 24.55 1.54 -33.91
N VAL A 222 25.50 2.47 -34.07
CA VAL A 222 25.92 2.93 -35.38
C VAL A 222 26.64 1.74 -36.03
N THR A 223 25.93 1.08 -36.95
CA THR A 223 26.55 0.15 -37.90
C THR A 223 27.28 1.00 -38.93
N VAL A 224 28.61 0.87 -39.00
CA VAL A 224 29.44 1.31 -40.12
C VAL A 224 29.80 0.08 -40.94
#